data_AF-Q16J83-F1
#
_entry.id   AF-Q16J83-F1
#
_cell.length_a   1.000
_cell.length_b   1.000
_cell.length_c   1.000
_cell.angle_alpha   90.00
_cell.angle_beta   90.00
_cell.angle_gamma   90.00
#
_symmetry.space_group_name_H-M   'P 1'
#
loop_
_entity.id
_entity.type
_entity.pdbx_description
1 polymer ?
#
loop_
_entity_poly.entity_id
_entity_poly.type
_entity_poly.pdbx_seq_one_letter_code
_entity_poly.pdbx_strand_id
1 'polypeptide(L)'
;MQLKFLPRNVTTGLVAELRADIRGTGNFAALILDKGAMELRFTLGLDVTVFTIRSSVSISPKLWYTVRAGYQDTLVYLTVNDETDQSKSVPDNFFKQKNDHKLYLGGVDDCLVWNQCSESSSDFDGCIKEVLKHPCIPISNSINNHFPFQVTVSGHAIDLARSFIDARNVENCRINEP
;
A
#
# COMPACT_ATOMS: atom_id res chain seq x y z
N MET A 1 -2.08 -3.93 -5.26
CA MET A 1 -0.67 -4.08 -4.86
C MET A 1 -0.51 -5.35 -4.04
N GLN A 2 0.59 -6.05 -4.21
CA GLN A 2 1.02 -7.13 -3.33
C GLN A 2 2.46 -6.85 -2.89
N LEU A 3 2.80 -7.16 -1.65
CA LEU A 3 4.18 -7.19 -1.17
C LEU A 3 4.33 -8.24 -0.06
N LYS A 4 5.57 -8.64 0.21
CA LYS A 4 5.90 -9.39 1.41
C LYS A 4 6.61 -8.49 2.41
N PHE A 5 6.27 -8.63 3.68
CA PHE A 5 6.91 -7.89 4.75
C PHE A 5 7.24 -8.79 5.94
N LEU A 6 8.26 -8.39 6.70
CA LEU A 6 8.66 -9.01 7.96
C LEU A 6 8.88 -7.88 8.98
N PRO A 7 8.00 -7.73 9.98
CA PRO A 7 8.19 -6.72 11.02
C PRO A 7 9.29 -7.11 12.01
N ARG A 8 10.16 -6.19 12.43
CA ARG A 8 11.02 -6.39 13.61
C ARG A 8 10.25 -6.18 14.92
N ASN A 9 9.20 -5.36 14.88
CA ASN A 9 8.26 -5.12 15.96
C ASN A 9 6.84 -4.93 15.40
N VAL A 10 5.82 -4.82 16.27
CA VAL A 10 4.41 -4.64 15.87
C VAL A 10 3.84 -3.26 16.23
N THR A 11 4.72 -2.27 16.41
CA THR A 11 4.28 -0.88 16.63
C THR A 11 3.68 -0.31 15.36
N THR A 12 2.95 0.80 15.51
CA THR A 12 2.32 1.47 14.38
C THR A 12 3.39 1.93 13.38
N GLY A 13 3.31 1.50 12.12
CA GLY A 13 4.34 1.78 11.12
C GLY A 13 3.80 1.82 9.69
N LEU A 14 4.22 2.80 8.90
CA LEU A 14 3.84 2.90 7.48
C LEU A 14 4.62 1.88 6.63
N VAL A 15 3.93 0.85 6.14
CA VAL A 15 4.55 -0.20 5.33
C VAL A 15 4.66 0.23 3.87
N ALA A 16 3.58 0.78 3.32
CA ALA A 16 3.56 1.25 1.94
C ALA A 16 2.50 2.34 1.75
N GLU A 17 2.76 3.29 0.85
CA GLU A 17 1.83 4.36 0.54
C GLU A 17 1.82 4.70 -0.95
N LEU A 18 0.63 4.84 -1.51
CA LEU A 18 0.39 5.42 -2.83
C LEU A 18 -0.14 6.84 -2.68
N ARG A 19 0.60 7.83 -3.20
CA ARG A 19 0.19 9.24 -3.23
C ARG A 19 0.12 9.77 -4.65
N ALA A 20 -0.92 10.53 -4.96
CA ALA A 20 -1.15 11.18 -6.25
C ALA A 20 -0.35 12.49 -6.46
N ASP A 21 -0.16 13.29 -5.40
CA ASP A 21 0.64 14.53 -5.41
C ASP A 21 1.66 14.47 -4.26
N ILE A 22 2.89 14.93 -4.51
CA ILE A 22 3.92 15.12 -3.49
C ILE A 22 3.50 16.12 -2.41
N ARG A 23 2.56 17.02 -2.72
CA ARG A 23 2.00 18.02 -1.79
C ARG A 23 0.88 17.48 -0.92
N GLY A 24 0.49 16.21 -1.06
CA GLY A 24 -0.55 15.60 -0.23
C GLY A 24 -1.98 15.96 -0.60
N THR A 25 -2.19 16.82 -1.58
CA THR A 25 -3.53 17.19 -2.01
C THR A 25 -4.08 16.10 -2.94
N GLY A 26 -4.83 15.14 -2.40
CA GLY A 26 -5.52 14.14 -3.22
C GLY A 26 -5.81 12.82 -2.51
N ASN A 27 -6.28 11.86 -3.30
CA ASN A 27 -6.52 10.50 -2.82
C ASN A 27 -5.23 9.80 -2.42
N PHE A 28 -5.25 9.12 -1.27
CA PHE A 28 -4.17 8.24 -0.84
C PHE A 28 -4.69 6.82 -0.56
N ALA A 29 -3.76 5.87 -0.60
CA ALA A 29 -3.96 4.52 -0.07
C ALA A 29 -2.68 4.08 0.64
N ALA A 30 -2.80 3.69 1.92
CA ALA A 30 -1.69 3.33 2.78
C ALA A 30 -1.92 1.96 3.43
N LEU A 31 -0.86 1.15 3.47
CA LEU A 31 -0.74 -0.04 4.29
C LEU A 31 0.00 0.31 5.57
N ILE A 32 -0.64 0.09 6.71
CA ILE A 32 -0.12 0.44 8.03
C ILE A 32 -0.13 -0.84 8.88
N LEU A 33 1.02 -1.22 9.42
CA LEU A 33 1.06 -2.19 10.51
C LEU A 33 0.63 -1.43 11.76
N ASP A 34 -0.43 -1.85 12.44
CA ASP A 34 -0.91 -1.22 13.66
C ASP A 34 -1.21 -2.27 14.72
N LYS A 35 -0.40 -2.29 15.78
CA LYS A 35 -0.60 -3.14 16.97
C LYS A 35 -0.87 -4.60 16.61
N GLY A 36 -0.08 -5.14 15.69
CA GLY A 36 -0.15 -6.55 15.29
C GLY A 36 -1.26 -6.88 14.28
N ALA A 37 -1.86 -5.91 13.60
CA ALA A 37 -2.68 -6.18 12.41
C ALA A 37 -2.33 -5.22 11.28
N MET A 38 -2.60 -5.64 10.05
CA MET A 38 -2.45 -4.78 8.89
C MET A 38 -3.72 -3.96 8.68
N GLU A 39 -3.56 -2.68 8.36
CA GLU A 39 -4.64 -1.80 7.98
C GLU A 39 -4.40 -1.24 6.58
N LEU A 40 -5.45 -1.29 5.76
CA LEU A 40 -5.54 -0.51 4.53
C LEU A 40 -6.37 0.74 4.84
N ARG A 41 -5.71 1.90 4.85
CA ARG A 41 -6.35 3.21 4.99
C ARG A 41 -6.37 3.92 3.65
N PHE A 42 -7.50 4.49 3.27
CA PHE A 42 -7.65 5.18 2.00
C PHE A 42 -8.71 6.26 2.06
N THR A 43 -8.59 7.26 1.21
CA THR A 43 -9.63 8.27 1.01
C THR A 43 -10.38 8.01 -0.28
N LEU A 44 -11.61 8.50 -0.29
CA LEU A 44 -12.48 8.45 -1.44
C LEU A 44 -12.80 9.88 -1.88
N GLY A 45 -12.08 10.40 -2.88
CA GLY A 45 -12.42 11.59 -3.66
C GLY A 45 -11.72 12.87 -3.20
N LEU A 46 -12.43 13.99 -3.31
CA LEU A 46 -12.02 15.26 -2.67
C LEU A 46 -12.44 15.31 -1.19
N ASP A 47 -13.09 14.25 -0.72
CA ASP A 47 -13.64 14.17 0.62
C ASP A 47 -12.55 13.72 1.60
N VAL A 48 -12.50 14.34 2.78
CA VAL A 48 -11.44 14.11 3.79
C VAL A 48 -11.70 12.85 4.63
N THR A 49 -12.72 12.06 4.27
CA THR A 49 -13.11 10.86 5.00
C THR A 49 -12.14 9.72 4.74
N VAL A 50 -11.62 9.17 5.83
CA VAL A 50 -10.63 8.08 5.80
C VAL A 50 -11.34 6.77 6.09
N PHE A 51 -11.29 5.88 5.12
CA PHE A 51 -11.80 4.52 5.24
C PHE A 51 -10.68 3.62 5.74
N THR A 52 -11.00 2.69 6.63
CA THR A 52 -10.06 1.70 7.17
C THR A 52 -10.64 0.30 6.98
N ILE A 53 -9.82 -0.60 6.45
CA ILE A 53 -10.06 -2.05 6.42
C ILE A 53 -8.91 -2.68 7.21
N ARG A 54 -9.22 -3.53 8.19
CA ARG A 54 -8.23 -4.15 9.09
C ARG A 54 -8.22 -5.65 8.89
N SER A 55 -7.04 -6.26 8.83
CA SER A 55 -6.87 -7.70 8.72
C SER A 55 -7.37 -8.43 9.97
N SER A 56 -7.82 -9.67 9.81
CA SER A 56 -8.14 -10.57 10.92
C SER A 56 -6.90 -11.34 11.43
N VAL A 57 -5.87 -11.45 10.58
CA VAL A 57 -4.61 -12.11 10.92
C VAL A 57 -3.85 -11.32 11.99
N SER A 58 -3.45 -12.04 13.04
CA SER A 58 -2.51 -11.55 14.05
C SER A 58 -1.07 -11.64 13.53
N ILE A 59 -0.42 -10.50 13.41
CA ILE A 59 0.95 -10.34 12.94
C ILE A 59 1.89 -10.37 14.14
N SER A 60 2.92 -11.20 14.04
CA SER A 60 3.99 -11.34 15.02
C SER A 60 5.33 -10.86 14.44
N PRO A 61 6.24 -10.34 15.28
CA PRO A 61 7.58 -9.99 14.84
C PRO A 61 8.35 -11.16 14.23
N LYS A 62 9.32 -10.83 13.36
CA LYS A 62 10.31 -11.73 12.77
C LYS A 62 9.72 -12.87 11.91
N LEU A 63 8.46 -12.76 11.48
CA LEU A 63 7.80 -13.68 10.55
C LEU A 63 7.47 -12.99 9.23
N TRP A 64 7.51 -13.74 8.14
CA TRP A 64 7.12 -13.25 6.83
C TRP A 64 5.61 -13.31 6.63
N TYR A 65 5.06 -12.23 6.10
CA TYR A 65 3.66 -12.11 5.71
C TYR A 65 3.57 -11.65 4.26
N THR A 66 2.56 -12.12 3.53
CA THR A 66 2.18 -11.59 2.22
C THR A 66 0.96 -10.71 2.41
N VAL A 67 1.01 -9.44 2.01
CA VAL A 67 -0.18 -8.57 2.00
C VAL A 67 -0.59 -8.28 0.58
N ARG A 68 -1.89 -8.38 0.33
CA ARG A 68 -2.55 -7.99 -0.93
C ARG A 68 -3.59 -6.94 -0.58
N ALA A 69 -3.59 -5.85 -1.34
CA ALA A 69 -4.59 -4.81 -1.23
C ALA A 69 -4.93 -4.28 -2.61
N GLY A 70 -6.19 -4.01 -2.87
CA GLY A 70 -6.61 -3.57 -4.19
C GLY A 70 -8.05 -3.19 -4.27
N TYR A 71 -8.47 -2.94 -5.51
CA TYR A 71 -9.85 -2.67 -5.86
C TYR A 71 -10.26 -3.62 -6.98
N GLN A 72 -11.40 -4.27 -6.80
CA GLN A 72 -12.00 -5.17 -7.79
C GLN A 72 -13.51 -4.93 -7.81
N ASP A 73 -14.05 -4.71 -9.01
CA ASP A 73 -15.45 -4.39 -9.28
C ASP A 73 -15.94 -3.14 -8.53
N THR A 74 -16.36 -3.33 -7.28
CA THR A 74 -16.87 -2.28 -6.35
C THR A 74 -16.33 -2.46 -4.92
N LEU A 75 -15.38 -3.38 -4.74
CA LEU A 75 -14.81 -3.74 -3.44
C LEU A 75 -13.36 -3.27 -3.36
N VAL A 76 -13.07 -2.50 -2.32
CA VAL A 76 -11.70 -2.34 -1.85
C VAL A 76 -11.43 -3.49 -0.88
N TYR A 77 -10.32 -4.19 -1.07
CA TYR A 77 -9.98 -5.37 -0.28
C TYR A 77 -8.57 -5.28 0.33
N LEU A 78 -8.40 -6.02 1.42
CA LEU A 78 -7.15 -6.29 2.13
C LEU A 78 -7.12 -7.78 2.50
N THR A 79 -5.97 -8.40 2.26
CA THR A 79 -5.73 -9.80 2.58
C THR A 79 -4.31 -9.96 3.09
N VAL A 80 -4.14 -10.57 4.26
CA VAL A 80 -2.86 -11.00 4.83
C VAL A 80 -2.77 -12.53 4.75
N ASN A 81 -1.69 -13.01 4.12
CA ASN A 81 -1.45 -14.40 3.76
C ASN A 81 -2.63 -14.96 2.95
N ASP A 82 -3.28 -15.99 3.48
CA ASP A 82 -4.39 -16.72 2.87
C ASP A 82 -5.68 -16.53 3.68
N GLU A 83 -5.81 -15.41 4.42
CA GLU A 83 -7.08 -15.06 5.07
C GLU A 83 -8.18 -14.79 4.05
N THR A 84 -9.44 -14.89 4.48
CA THR A 84 -10.57 -14.41 3.67
C THR A 84 -10.47 -12.89 3.54
N ASP A 85 -10.65 -12.39 2.31
CA ASP A 85 -10.59 -10.97 1.99
C ASP A 85 -11.44 -10.12 2.96
N GLN A 86 -10.77 -9.20 3.63
CA GLN A 86 -11.42 -8.12 4.37
C GLN A 86 -11.75 -7.04 3.36
N SER A 87 -13.02 -6.66 3.20
CA SER A 87 -13.42 -5.76 2.11
C SER A 87 -14.48 -4.74 2.52
N LYS A 88 -14.55 -3.66 1.75
CA LYS A 88 -15.57 -2.63 1.86
C LYS A 88 -16.08 -2.24 0.48
N SER A 89 -17.41 -2.19 0.35
CA SER A 89 -18.06 -1.70 -0.86
C SER A 89 -17.92 -0.19 -0.97
N VAL A 90 -17.56 0.29 -2.14
CA VAL A 90 -17.44 1.70 -2.48
C VAL A 90 -18.30 2.01 -3.70
N PRO A 91 -18.77 3.26 -3.88
CA PRO A 91 -19.62 3.62 -5.02
C PRO A 91 -18.97 3.30 -6.37
N ASP A 92 -19.77 2.95 -7.38
CA ASP A 92 -19.27 2.71 -8.73
C ASP A 92 -18.51 3.92 -9.28
N ASN A 93 -17.48 3.67 -10.11
CA ASN A 93 -16.66 4.69 -10.78
C ASN A 93 -15.72 5.50 -9.87
N PHE A 94 -15.44 5.02 -8.66
CA PHE A 94 -14.71 5.80 -7.66
C PHE A 94 -13.24 6.05 -8.01
N PHE A 95 -12.51 5.02 -8.47
CA PHE A 95 -11.08 5.12 -8.78
C PHE A 95 -10.78 5.77 -10.14
N LYS A 96 -11.66 6.64 -10.65
CA LYS A 96 -11.51 7.34 -11.94
C LYS A 96 -10.38 8.38 -12.00
N GLN A 97 -9.52 8.47 -10.98
CA GLN A 97 -8.44 9.44 -10.96
C GLN A 97 -7.18 8.90 -11.62
N LYS A 98 -6.72 9.67 -12.59
CA LYS A 98 -5.60 9.40 -13.46
C LYS A 98 -4.43 10.25 -13.02
N ASN A 99 -3.81 9.84 -11.93
CA ASN A 99 -2.70 10.55 -11.34
C ASN A 99 -1.44 9.68 -11.44
N ASP A 100 -0.29 10.32 -11.66
CA ASP A 100 1.01 9.68 -11.54
C ASP A 100 1.30 9.42 -10.07
N HIS A 101 0.90 8.25 -9.59
CA HIS A 101 1.09 7.89 -8.19
C HIS A 101 2.53 7.45 -7.95
N LYS A 102 3.14 7.98 -6.90
CA LYS A 102 4.40 7.46 -6.35
C LYS A 102 4.10 6.43 -5.26
N LEU A 103 4.87 5.35 -5.27
CA LEU A 103 4.84 4.34 -4.22
C LEU A 103 5.99 4.60 -3.25
N TYR A 104 5.67 4.88 -2.00
CA TYR A 104 6.60 4.95 -0.89
C TYR A 104 6.53 3.65 -0.10
N LEU A 105 7.66 3.19 0.43
CA LEU A 105 7.78 1.95 1.18
C LEU A 105 8.54 2.23 2.46
N GLY A 106 8.08 1.67 3.58
CA GLY A 106 8.79 1.73 4.86
C GLY A 106 8.67 3.05 5.62
N GLY A 107 8.24 4.15 5.00
CA GLY A 107 8.17 5.46 5.65
C GLY A 107 8.09 6.61 4.65
N VAL A 108 7.81 7.82 5.16
CA VAL A 108 7.82 9.08 4.41
C VAL A 108 8.29 10.22 5.32
N ASP A 109 9.32 10.96 4.89
CA ASP A 109 9.94 12.05 5.68
C ASP A 109 8.96 13.20 6.00
N ASP A 110 7.98 13.46 5.12
CA ASP A 110 6.99 14.52 5.27
C ASP A 110 5.57 13.95 5.45
N CYS A 111 5.09 14.04 6.69
CA CYS A 111 3.71 13.77 7.10
C CYS A 111 2.73 14.91 6.72
N LEU A 112 3.00 15.64 5.64
CA LEU A 112 2.25 16.86 5.25
C LEU A 112 0.78 16.61 4.87
N VAL A 113 0.37 15.36 4.66
CA VAL A 113 -0.98 15.01 4.17
C VAL A 113 -1.97 14.78 5.31
N TRP A 114 -1.46 14.58 6.51
CA TRP A 114 -2.24 14.12 7.64
C TRP A 114 -2.16 15.18 8.73
N ASN A 115 -3.10 16.13 8.72
CA ASN A 115 -3.46 16.91 9.93
C ASN A 115 -3.95 16.01 11.09
N GLN A 116 -3.98 14.70 10.88
CA GLN A 116 -4.32 13.70 11.86
C GLN A 116 -3.09 12.90 12.31
N CYS A 117 -1.85 13.33 11.98
CA CYS A 117 -0.63 12.72 12.53
C CYS A 117 -0.65 13.07 14.01
N SER A 118 -1.41 12.31 14.78
CA SER A 118 -0.99 11.98 16.13
C SER A 118 0.47 11.61 16.01
N GLU A 119 1.27 12.11 16.93
CA GLU A 119 2.73 12.07 17.03
C GLU A 119 3.34 10.64 17.04
N SER A 120 2.79 9.69 16.29
CA SER A 120 2.89 8.25 16.48
C SER A 120 2.85 7.39 15.19
N SER A 121 2.71 7.95 13.99
CA SER A 121 2.96 7.14 12.77
C SER A 121 4.46 7.12 12.47
N SER A 122 5.18 6.22 13.14
CA SER A 122 6.58 5.94 12.86
C SER A 122 6.76 5.27 11.49
N ASP A 123 7.99 5.29 11.00
CA ASP A 123 8.44 4.43 9.90
C ASP A 123 8.23 2.95 10.27
N PHE A 124 7.99 2.12 9.26
CA PHE A 124 7.93 0.68 9.44
C PHE A 124 9.33 0.12 9.71
N ASP A 125 9.49 -0.49 10.87
CA ASP A 125 10.70 -1.18 11.26
C ASP A 125 10.65 -2.66 10.84
N GLY A 126 11.30 -2.98 9.73
CA GLY A 126 11.34 -4.35 9.22
C GLY A 126 11.85 -4.47 7.80
N CYS A 127 11.50 -5.57 7.15
CA CYS A 127 11.91 -5.87 5.79
C CYS A 127 10.73 -5.91 4.84
N ILE A 128 10.93 -5.45 3.61
CA ILE A 128 9.95 -5.51 2.51
C ILE A 128 10.62 -6.17 1.30
N LYS A 129 9.91 -7.08 0.62
CA LYS A 129 10.37 -7.70 -0.63
C LYS A 129 9.20 -8.07 -1.54
N GLU A 130 9.53 -8.50 -2.76
CA GLU A 130 8.55 -9.03 -3.72
C GLU A 130 7.37 -8.07 -3.94
N VAL A 131 7.68 -6.78 -4.10
CA VAL A 131 6.67 -5.76 -4.37
C VAL A 131 6.18 -5.95 -5.80
N LEU A 132 4.90 -6.24 -5.92
CA LEU A 132 4.20 -6.52 -7.15
C LEU A 132 3.07 -5.51 -7.30
N LYS A 133 3.12 -4.76 -8.39
CA LYS A 133 1.93 -4.07 -8.87
C LYS A 133 1.01 -5.14 -9.46
N HIS A 134 -0.10 -5.44 -8.78
CA HIS A 134 -1.14 -6.24 -9.41
C HIS A 134 -1.61 -5.47 -10.65
N PRO A 135 -1.59 -6.06 -11.86
CA PRO A 135 -2.27 -5.45 -12.98
C PRO A 135 -3.74 -5.32 -12.56
N CYS A 136 -4.27 -4.10 -12.54
CA CYS A 136 -5.71 -3.94 -12.66
C CYS A 136 -6.03 -4.52 -14.05
N ILE A 137 -6.37 -5.81 -14.15
CA ILE A 137 -6.62 -6.43 -15.44
C ILE A 137 -8.00 -5.95 -15.92
N PRO A 138 -8.12 -5.28 -17.08
CA PRO A 138 -9.39 -5.14 -17.75
C PRO A 138 -9.64 -6.44 -18.52
N ILE A 139 -10.70 -7.18 -18.21
CA ILE A 139 -11.20 -8.24 -19.11
C ILE A 139 -12.68 -8.03 -19.38
N SER A 140 -12.99 -7.07 -20.26
CA SER A 140 -14.16 -7.14 -21.14
C SER A 140 -13.97 -6.17 -22.30
N ASN A 141 -14.14 -6.70 -23.52
CA ASN A 141 -14.10 -5.97 -24.78
C ASN A 141 -15.21 -4.92 -24.83
N SER A 142 -14.91 -3.66 -24.50
CA SER A 142 -15.79 -2.54 -24.87
C SER A 142 -15.01 -1.22 -25.00
N ILE A 143 -14.78 -0.89 -26.27
CA ILE A 143 -14.87 0.43 -26.91
C ILE A 143 -14.22 1.62 -26.16
N ASN A 144 -13.11 2.09 -26.74
CA ASN A 144 -12.63 3.47 -26.75
C ASN A 144 -12.83 4.27 -25.46
N ASN A 145 -11.92 4.11 -24.50
CA ASN A 145 -11.54 5.23 -23.65
C ASN A 145 -10.02 5.22 -23.45
N HIS A 146 -9.40 6.31 -23.85
CA HIS A 146 -7.98 6.57 -23.85
C HIS A 146 -7.48 6.69 -22.39
N PHE A 147 -6.72 5.70 -21.91
CA PHE A 147 -6.10 5.67 -20.58
C PHE A 147 -4.58 5.95 -20.64
N PRO A 148 -4.13 7.21 -20.54
CA PRO A 148 -2.73 7.47 -20.21
C PRO A 148 -2.49 7.08 -18.76
N PHE A 149 -1.82 5.95 -18.58
CA PHE A 149 -0.47 5.85 -18.01
C PHE A 149 -0.21 4.35 -17.78
N GLN A 150 0.32 3.68 -18.80
CA GLN A 150 0.83 2.33 -18.67
C GLN A 150 2.22 2.40 -18.02
N VAL A 151 2.29 2.16 -16.71
CA VAL A 151 3.49 1.52 -16.13
C VAL A 151 3.18 0.02 -16.11
N THR A 152 3.56 -0.65 -17.19
CA THR A 152 3.48 -2.11 -17.32
C THR A 152 4.63 -2.72 -16.52
N VAL A 153 4.40 -3.00 -15.23
CA VAL A 153 5.22 -3.99 -14.53
C VAL A 153 4.56 -5.34 -14.82
N SER A 154 5.20 -6.13 -15.67
CA SER A 154 4.68 -7.36 -16.29
C SER A 154 4.48 -8.54 -15.30
N GLY A 155 3.91 -8.30 -14.11
CA GLY A 155 3.80 -9.31 -13.06
C GLY A 155 5.13 -9.74 -12.45
N HIS A 156 6.24 -9.06 -12.78
CA HIS A 156 7.56 -9.32 -12.21
C HIS A 156 7.75 -8.52 -10.92
N ALA A 157 8.44 -9.11 -9.94
CA ALA A 157 8.82 -8.43 -8.71
C ALA A 157 9.67 -7.19 -9.05
N ILE A 158 9.36 -6.07 -8.42
CA ILE A 158 10.17 -4.85 -8.52
C ILE A 158 11.48 -5.10 -7.78
N ASP A 159 12.60 -4.99 -8.49
CA ASP A 159 13.93 -5.01 -7.87
C ASP A 159 14.15 -3.70 -7.10
N LEU A 160 13.91 -3.76 -5.79
CA LEU A 160 14.06 -2.62 -4.87
C LEU A 160 15.50 -2.10 -4.80
N ALA A 161 16.51 -2.86 -5.25
CA ALA A 161 17.90 -2.40 -5.30
C ALA A 161 18.22 -1.55 -6.55
N ARG A 162 17.36 -1.58 -7.57
CA ARG A 162 17.63 -0.93 -8.87
C ARG A 162 16.54 0.02 -9.35
N SER A 163 15.34 -0.07 -8.78
CA SER A 163 14.14 0.57 -9.32
C SER A 163 13.59 1.70 -8.43
N PHE A 164 14.42 2.27 -7.56
CA PHE A 164 14.04 3.37 -6.67
C PHE A 164 14.42 4.73 -7.25
N ILE A 165 13.58 5.74 -7.01
CA ILE A 165 13.88 7.14 -7.37
C ILE A 165 14.72 7.80 -6.26
N ASP A 166 14.44 7.47 -5.00
CA ASP A 166 15.17 7.93 -3.81
C ASP A 166 15.07 6.87 -2.70
N ALA A 167 16.05 6.84 -1.80
CA ALA A 167 16.10 5.96 -0.64
C ALA A 167 16.91 6.57 0.50
N ARG A 168 16.38 6.50 1.72
CA ARG A 168 17.03 7.00 2.94
C ARG A 168 16.89 5.97 4.05
N ASN A 169 17.97 5.74 4.80
CA ASN A 169 18.01 4.76 5.90
C ASN A 169 17.54 3.35 5.50
N VAL A 170 17.71 2.97 4.22
CA VAL A 170 17.40 1.63 3.71
C VAL A 170 18.66 0.79 3.73
N GLU A 171 18.56 -0.42 4.29
CA GLU A 171 19.62 -1.40 4.34
C GLU A 171 19.15 -2.74 3.77
N ASN A 172 20.10 -3.62 3.41
CA ASN A 172 19.78 -4.99 3.05
C ASN A 172 19.18 -5.70 4.26
N CYS A 173 18.03 -6.35 4.07
CA CYS A 173 17.36 -7.09 5.12
C CYS A 173 18.23 -8.26 5.63
N ARG A 174 18.66 -8.19 6.88
CA ARG A 174 19.38 -9.26 7.57
C ARG A 174 18.41 -10.07 8.43
N ILE A 175 17.75 -11.05 7.80
CA ILE A 175 16.71 -11.89 8.43
C ILE A 175 17.28 -12.80 9.54
N ASN A 176 18.61 -12.97 9.58
CA ASN A 176 19.32 -13.92 10.45
C ASN A 176 20.27 -13.25 11.45
N GLU A 177 20.25 -11.93 11.62
CA GLU A 177 21.02 -11.32 12.71
C GLU A 177 20.27 -11.48 14.05
N PRO A 178 20.96 -11.94 15.11
CA PRO A 178 20.35 -12.29 16.40
C PRO A 178 19.57 -11.12 17.04
#